data_AF-A0A1L1PNX6-F1
#
_entry.id   AF-A0A1L1PNX6-F1
#
_cell.length_a   1.000
_cell.length_b   1.000
_cell.length_c   1.000
_cell.angle_alpha   90.00
_cell.angle_beta   90.00
_cell.angle_gamma   90.00
#
_symmetry.space_group_name_H-M   'P 1'
#
loop_
_entity.id
_entity.type
_entity.pdbx_description
1 polymer ?
#
loop_
_entity_poly.entity_id
_entity_poly.type
_entity_poly.pdbx_seq_one_letter_code
_entity_poly.pdbx_strand_id
1 'polypeptide(L)'
;MTDTSANRLPPADIDLTSAQVRRELPARAKPYWHISTPGVHLGYYKGGRGAAWYGRKFVGEGRYRQTKLGPSRDEDAAGGLSFVEALEALVAWASDGAPTNGTPAAPAPREGRRQAERAAKQLQPTRLDTISRAWAQERPDVDFWLAGFFLRLEYAHYLHDRRVQEVAKQAGANVGDLHVLLALRRNGPGVAMRPTDLYRELLVTSGAITKRLDNLRAQNLIERVADAGDRRSELVRLTASGQAVADAAMTRITESLKRIVAASGLGREELIQLDEGFRRLIAAM
;
A
#
# COMPACT_ATOMS: atom_id res chain seq x y z
N MET A 1 17.29 40.84 -18.05
CA MET A 1 17.31 40.50 -16.62
C MET A 1 16.58 39.18 -16.47
N THR A 2 17.27 38.21 -15.90
CA THR A 2 17.05 36.78 -16.02
C THR A 2 15.81 36.28 -15.28
N ASP A 3 14.91 35.66 -16.04
CA ASP A 3 13.75 34.91 -15.56
C ASP A 3 14.23 33.62 -14.86
N THR A 4 13.91 33.51 -13.57
CA THR A 4 14.30 32.39 -12.70
C THR A 4 13.14 31.42 -12.63
N SER A 5 12.91 30.68 -13.71
CA SER A 5 11.91 29.61 -13.78
C SER A 5 12.57 28.28 -14.14
N ALA A 6 13.54 27.85 -13.34
CA ALA A 6 14.07 26.50 -13.41
C ALA A 6 14.12 25.92 -11.99
N ASN A 7 13.58 24.72 -11.85
CA ASN A 7 13.71 23.82 -10.70
C ASN A 7 12.63 23.88 -9.60
N ARG A 8 11.34 23.80 -9.97
CA ARG A 8 10.34 23.15 -9.09
C ARG A 8 10.39 21.65 -9.32
N LEU A 9 10.86 20.91 -8.32
CA LEU A 9 10.61 19.47 -8.21
C LEU A 9 9.08 19.23 -8.25
N PRO A 10 8.58 18.27 -9.06
CA PRO A 10 7.16 17.98 -9.10
C PRO A 10 6.66 17.42 -7.75
N PRO A 11 5.37 17.66 -7.39
CA PRO A 11 4.78 17.18 -6.15
C PRO A 11 4.91 15.65 -6.03
N ALA A 12 5.13 15.18 -4.79
CA ALA A 12 5.66 13.86 -4.49
C ALA A 12 4.74 12.67 -4.83
N ASP A 13 3.47 12.90 -5.15
CA ASP A 13 2.51 11.87 -5.56
C ASP A 13 1.68 12.40 -6.73
N ILE A 14 2.03 11.99 -7.96
CA ILE A 14 1.19 12.24 -9.13
C ILE A 14 0.25 11.04 -9.24
N ASP A 15 -1.06 11.30 -9.17
CA ASP A 15 -2.07 10.29 -9.42
C ASP A 15 -2.03 9.90 -10.91
N LEU A 16 -1.40 8.77 -11.20
CA LEU A 16 -1.35 8.22 -12.54
C LEU A 16 -2.58 7.39 -12.88
N THR A 17 -3.59 7.27 -12.00
CA THR A 17 -4.84 6.57 -12.32
C THR A 17 -5.75 7.43 -13.21
N SER A 18 -5.75 8.75 -13.02
CA SER A 18 -6.50 9.70 -13.84
C SER A 18 -5.89 9.96 -15.22
N ALA A 19 -6.64 9.66 -16.28
CA ALA A 19 -6.25 9.97 -17.66
C ALA A 19 -6.13 11.47 -17.94
N GLN A 20 -6.86 12.30 -17.20
CA GLN A 20 -6.77 13.75 -17.31
C GLN A 20 -5.43 14.25 -16.75
N VAL A 21 -5.08 13.81 -15.54
CA VAL A 21 -3.78 14.16 -14.91
C VAL A 21 -2.63 13.78 -15.82
N ARG A 22 -2.65 12.56 -16.39
CA ARG A 22 -1.61 12.10 -17.34
C ARG A 22 -1.48 12.98 -18.58
N ARG A 23 -2.60 13.45 -19.15
CA ARG A 23 -2.63 14.36 -20.30
C ARG A 23 -2.12 15.77 -19.99
N GLU A 24 -2.15 16.19 -18.74
CA GLU A 24 -1.66 17.50 -18.30
C GLU A 24 -0.18 17.48 -17.89
N LEU A 25 0.43 16.30 -17.72
CA LEU A 25 1.83 16.20 -17.32
C LEU A 25 2.80 16.84 -18.35
N PRO A 26 3.88 17.50 -17.90
CA PRO A 26 4.94 17.96 -18.80
C PRO A 26 5.70 16.79 -19.46
N ALA A 27 6.12 16.96 -20.71
CA ALA A 27 7.02 15.99 -21.35
C ALA A 27 8.39 15.99 -20.65
N ARG A 28 8.99 14.81 -20.46
CA ARG A 28 10.32 14.69 -19.85
C ARG A 28 11.02 13.38 -20.20
N ALA A 29 12.34 13.32 -19.99
CA ALA A 29 13.17 12.18 -20.35
C ALA A 29 12.96 10.91 -19.50
N LYS A 30 12.34 11.00 -18.31
CA LYS A 30 12.16 9.86 -17.38
C LYS A 30 10.67 9.64 -17.06
N PRO A 31 10.19 8.39 -16.89
CA PRO A 31 8.80 8.15 -16.51
C PRO A 31 8.42 8.81 -15.17
N TYR A 32 7.18 9.31 -15.05
CA TYR A 32 6.49 9.59 -13.80
C TYR A 32 6.19 8.26 -13.11
N TRP A 33 6.69 8.06 -11.90
CA TRP A 33 6.55 6.77 -11.21
C TRP A 33 5.39 6.82 -10.22
N HIS A 34 4.56 5.80 -10.26
CA HIS A 34 3.48 5.51 -9.33
C HIS A 34 3.71 4.15 -8.69
N ILE A 35 3.47 4.06 -7.40
CA ILE A 35 3.71 2.84 -6.62
C ILE A 35 2.44 2.01 -6.70
N SER A 36 2.48 0.95 -7.50
CA SER A 36 1.38 -0.02 -7.62
C SER A 36 1.48 -1.14 -6.61
N THR A 37 2.71 -1.61 -6.33
CA THR A 37 3.01 -2.71 -5.41
C THR A 37 4.42 -2.58 -4.82
N PRO A 38 4.71 -3.22 -3.69
CA PRO A 38 6.01 -3.09 -3.03
C PRO A 38 7.15 -3.60 -3.89
N GLY A 39 8.17 -2.76 -4.10
CA GLY A 39 9.31 -3.07 -4.97
C GLY A 39 8.96 -3.18 -6.46
N VAL A 40 7.73 -2.92 -6.89
CA VAL A 40 7.29 -2.98 -8.29
C VAL A 40 6.46 -1.74 -8.63
N HIS A 41 7.00 -0.84 -9.44
CA HIS A 41 6.39 0.46 -9.70
C HIS A 41 5.97 0.58 -11.16
N LEU A 42 4.81 1.21 -11.37
CA LEU A 42 4.29 1.57 -12.68
C LEU A 42 4.76 2.97 -13.04
N GLY A 43 5.19 3.17 -14.28
CA GLY A 43 5.75 4.42 -14.77
C GLY A 43 5.00 4.91 -16.00
N TYR A 44 4.60 6.18 -16.02
CA TYR A 44 4.05 6.85 -17.18
C TYR A 44 5.10 7.77 -17.82
N TYR A 45 5.52 7.47 -19.04
CA TYR A 45 6.41 8.32 -19.82
C TYR A 45 5.61 9.18 -20.78
N LYS A 46 5.96 10.46 -20.87
CA LYS A 46 5.38 11.40 -21.83
C LYS A 46 6.49 12.09 -22.63
N GLY A 47 6.49 11.84 -23.93
CA GLY A 47 7.39 12.45 -24.91
C GLY A 47 6.63 13.38 -25.87
N GLY A 48 7.37 14.09 -26.72
CA GLY A 48 6.76 15.03 -27.68
C GLY A 48 6.03 14.38 -28.86
N ARG A 49 6.00 13.05 -28.95
CA ARG A 49 5.39 12.28 -30.06
C ARG A 49 4.60 11.06 -29.57
N GLY A 50 4.36 10.94 -28.26
CA GLY A 50 3.84 9.69 -27.71
C GLY A 50 3.98 9.58 -26.20
N ALA A 51 3.03 8.87 -25.59
CA ALA A 51 3.10 8.39 -24.21
C ALA A 51 3.26 6.86 -24.13
N ALA A 52 3.91 6.37 -23.06
CA ALA A 52 4.16 4.94 -22.87
C ALA A 52 4.20 4.54 -21.40
N TRP A 53 3.87 3.29 -21.12
CA TRP A 53 3.97 2.66 -19.81
C TRP A 53 5.29 1.92 -19.63
N TYR A 54 5.86 2.04 -18.44
CA TYR A 54 7.08 1.38 -18.00
C TYR A 54 6.84 0.66 -16.68
N GLY A 55 7.49 -0.48 -16.50
CA GLY A 55 7.53 -1.19 -15.23
C GLY A 55 8.94 -1.14 -14.66
N ARG A 56 9.07 -1.01 -13.34
CA ARG A 56 10.36 -1.27 -12.69
C ARG A 56 10.18 -2.17 -11.48
N LYS A 57 11.11 -3.11 -11.30
CA LYS A 57 11.18 -4.05 -10.18
C LYS A 57 12.49 -3.83 -9.46
N PHE A 58 12.43 -3.65 -8.16
CA PHE A 58 13.60 -3.52 -7.30
C PHE A 58 14.41 -4.83 -7.31
N VAL A 59 15.74 -4.72 -7.38
CA VAL A 59 16.66 -5.87 -7.50
C VAL A 59 17.76 -5.89 -6.43
N GLY A 60 17.64 -5.09 -5.37
CA GLY A 60 18.63 -5.00 -4.29
C GLY A 60 19.47 -3.73 -4.34
N GLU A 61 20.02 -3.33 -3.19
CA GLU A 61 21.04 -2.26 -3.08
C GLU A 61 20.64 -0.92 -3.73
N GLY A 62 19.38 -0.51 -3.59
CA GLY A 62 18.88 0.73 -4.23
C GLY A 62 18.71 0.63 -5.76
N ARG A 63 18.91 -0.53 -6.39
CA ARG A 63 18.84 -0.73 -7.84
C ARG A 63 17.48 -1.26 -8.30
N TYR A 64 17.10 -0.91 -9.53
CA TYR A 64 15.86 -1.36 -10.18
C TYR A 64 16.15 -1.92 -11.57
N ARG A 65 15.53 -3.07 -11.90
CA ARG A 65 15.37 -3.55 -13.27
C ARG A 65 14.16 -2.85 -13.87
N GLN A 66 14.25 -2.34 -15.09
CA GLN A 66 13.17 -1.62 -15.76
C GLN A 66 12.81 -2.29 -17.09
N THR A 67 11.54 -2.26 -17.46
CA THR A 67 11.03 -2.70 -18.76
C THR A 67 10.02 -1.70 -19.33
N LYS A 68 9.85 -1.69 -20.66
CA LYS A 68 8.75 -0.97 -21.32
C LYS A 68 7.56 -1.93 -21.45
N LEU A 69 6.39 -1.53 -20.94
CA LEU A 69 5.17 -2.35 -20.94
C LEU A 69 4.37 -2.18 -22.24
N GLY A 70 4.33 -0.95 -22.78
CA GLY A 70 3.61 -0.66 -24.02
C GLY A 70 3.35 0.83 -24.21
N PRO A 71 2.80 1.26 -25.36
CA PRO A 71 2.29 2.62 -25.55
C PRO A 71 1.07 2.90 -24.64
N SER A 72 0.84 4.17 -24.27
CA SER A 72 -0.38 4.56 -23.55
C SER A 72 -1.52 4.84 -24.51
N ARG A 73 -2.75 4.48 -24.11
CA ARG A 73 -3.99 4.81 -24.81
C ARG A 73 -4.38 6.30 -24.71
N ASP A 74 -3.73 7.09 -23.86
CA ASP A 74 -4.14 8.48 -23.60
C ASP A 74 -3.98 9.42 -24.80
N GLU A 75 -3.17 9.05 -25.79
CA GLU A 75 -2.89 9.86 -27.00
C GLU A 75 -3.45 9.23 -28.29
N ASP A 76 -3.77 7.93 -28.29
CA ASP A 76 -4.39 7.21 -29.40
C ASP A 76 -5.45 6.24 -28.85
N ALA A 77 -6.73 6.57 -29.04
CA ALA A 77 -7.83 5.74 -28.53
C ALA A 77 -7.95 4.37 -29.25
N ALA A 78 -7.33 4.23 -30.44
CA ALA A 78 -7.38 3.01 -31.24
C ALA A 78 -6.25 2.02 -30.90
N GLY A 79 -5.29 2.38 -30.04
CA GLY A 79 -4.16 1.53 -29.68
C GLY A 79 -3.50 1.86 -28.33
N GLY A 80 -2.99 0.83 -27.65
CA GLY A 80 -2.21 0.99 -26.41
C GLY A 80 -2.95 0.64 -25.13
N LEU A 81 -2.19 0.67 -24.03
CA LEU A 81 -2.62 0.21 -22.71
C LEU A 81 -3.29 1.37 -21.95
N SER A 82 -4.45 1.10 -21.38
CA SER A 82 -5.01 1.86 -20.27
C SER A 82 -4.16 1.68 -19.00
N PHE A 83 -4.46 2.46 -17.96
CA PHE A 83 -3.81 2.29 -16.67
C PHE A 83 -3.97 0.86 -16.11
N VAL A 84 -5.17 0.28 -16.22
CA VAL A 84 -5.46 -1.06 -15.71
C VAL A 84 -4.68 -2.13 -16.49
N GLU A 85 -4.70 -2.08 -17.82
CA GLU A 85 -3.96 -3.05 -18.66
C GLU A 85 -2.43 -2.90 -18.47
N ALA A 86 -1.94 -1.68 -18.25
CA ALA A 86 -0.54 -1.45 -17.92
C ALA A 86 -0.16 -2.01 -16.53
N LEU A 87 -1.08 -1.93 -15.56
CA LEU A 87 -0.91 -2.54 -14.25
C LEU A 87 -0.91 -4.07 -14.34
N GLU A 88 -1.78 -4.67 -15.13
CA GLU A 88 -1.79 -6.12 -15.39
C GLU A 88 -0.49 -6.58 -16.04
N ALA A 89 -0.03 -5.88 -17.08
CA ALA A 89 1.25 -6.15 -17.74
C ALA A 89 2.44 -6.05 -16.77
N LEU A 90 2.39 -5.08 -15.85
CA LEU A 90 3.39 -4.92 -14.79
C LEU A 90 3.40 -6.10 -13.82
N VAL A 91 2.22 -6.56 -13.38
CA VAL A 91 2.08 -7.70 -12.47
C VAL A 91 2.57 -8.99 -13.13
N ALA A 92 2.22 -9.23 -14.39
CA ALA A 92 2.69 -10.38 -15.15
C ALA A 92 4.23 -10.40 -15.24
N TRP A 93 4.83 -9.28 -15.67
CA TRP A 93 6.29 -9.14 -15.75
C TRP A 93 7.01 -9.26 -14.39
N ALA A 94 6.35 -8.85 -13.31
CA ALA A 94 6.91 -8.93 -11.97
C ALA A 94 6.87 -10.34 -11.36
N SER A 95 5.93 -11.18 -11.81
CA SER A 95 5.60 -12.50 -11.23
C SER A 95 6.44 -13.65 -11.77
N ASP A 96 7.23 -13.45 -12.83
CA ASP A 96 8.21 -14.42 -13.29
C ASP A 96 9.30 -14.63 -12.21
N GLY A 97 9.09 -15.61 -11.30
CA GLY A 97 10.13 -16.15 -10.40
C GLY A 97 9.83 -16.49 -8.92
N ALA A 98 8.59 -16.75 -8.44
CA ALA A 98 8.38 -17.17 -7.03
C ALA A 98 7.36 -18.32 -6.83
N PRO A 99 7.71 -19.43 -6.13
CA PRO A 99 6.76 -20.48 -5.76
C PRO A 99 6.10 -20.19 -4.39
N THR A 100 4.78 -20.42 -4.28
CA THR A 100 4.01 -20.32 -3.04
C THR A 100 3.90 -21.67 -2.35
N ASN A 101 4.37 -21.81 -1.11
CA ASN A 101 3.98 -22.91 -0.22
C ASN A 101 3.88 -22.43 1.22
N GLY A 102 2.75 -22.70 1.88
CA GLY A 102 2.51 -22.34 3.28
C GLY A 102 1.33 -23.12 3.86
N THR A 103 1.65 -24.23 4.53
CA THR A 103 0.78 -25.06 5.38
C THR A 103 0.11 -24.22 6.50
N PRO A 104 -1.13 -24.51 6.93
CA PRO A 104 -1.84 -23.69 7.91
C PRO A 104 -1.27 -23.83 9.32
N ALA A 105 -1.13 -22.70 10.04
CA ALA A 105 -0.68 -22.66 11.43
C ALA A 105 -1.86 -22.75 12.43
N ALA A 106 -1.55 -23.28 13.62
CA ALA A 106 -2.48 -23.58 14.72
C ALA A 106 -3.16 -22.34 15.36
N PRO A 107 -4.34 -22.50 15.99
CA PRO A 107 -5.17 -21.37 16.44
C PRO A 107 -4.65 -20.64 17.68
N ALA A 108 -4.94 -19.33 17.76
CA ALA A 108 -4.49 -18.40 18.81
C ALA A 108 -5.12 -18.61 20.21
N PRO A 109 -4.48 -18.10 21.30
CA PRO A 109 -4.91 -18.30 22.70
C PRO A 109 -6.28 -17.70 23.07
N ARG A 110 -6.91 -18.29 24.09
CA ARG A 110 -8.33 -18.10 24.49
C ARG A 110 -8.71 -16.68 24.94
N GLU A 111 -7.78 -15.88 25.44
CA GLU A 111 -8.06 -14.57 26.06
C GLU A 111 -8.24 -13.43 25.03
N GLY A 112 -7.40 -13.41 24.00
CA GLY A 112 -7.56 -12.49 22.86
C GLY A 112 -8.83 -12.77 22.04
N ARG A 113 -9.31 -14.02 22.05
CA ARG A 113 -10.60 -14.41 21.44
C ARG A 113 -11.78 -13.78 22.19
N ARG A 114 -11.77 -13.82 23.52
CA ARG A 114 -12.81 -13.24 24.40
C ARG A 114 -12.92 -11.72 24.31
N GLN A 115 -11.80 -11.02 24.13
CA GLN A 115 -11.77 -9.56 24.04
C GLN A 115 -12.27 -9.05 22.68
N ALA A 116 -11.89 -9.73 21.59
CA ALA A 116 -12.43 -9.51 20.25
C ALA A 116 -13.94 -9.85 20.19
N GLU A 117 -14.38 -10.94 20.82
CA GLU A 117 -15.79 -11.31 20.95
C GLU A 117 -16.62 -10.26 21.72
N ARG A 118 -16.05 -9.63 22.75
CA ARG A 118 -16.73 -8.55 23.51
C ARG A 118 -16.85 -7.25 22.72
N ALA A 119 -15.82 -6.84 21.98
CA ALA A 119 -15.87 -5.65 21.12
C ALA A 119 -16.82 -5.85 19.94
N ALA A 120 -16.81 -7.03 19.31
CA ALA A 120 -17.77 -7.42 18.28
C ALA A 120 -19.22 -7.47 18.82
N LYS A 121 -19.41 -7.90 20.09
CA LYS A 121 -20.72 -7.85 20.76
C LYS A 121 -21.22 -6.44 21.06
N GLN A 122 -20.33 -5.47 21.30
CA GLN A 122 -20.71 -4.09 21.66
C GLN A 122 -21.18 -3.25 20.46
N LEU A 123 -20.85 -3.66 19.24
CA LEU A 123 -21.26 -3.01 18.00
C LEU A 123 -21.68 -4.08 16.99
N GLN A 124 -22.85 -4.65 17.24
CA GLN A 124 -23.54 -5.52 16.29
C GLN A 124 -23.86 -4.72 15.02
N PRO A 125 -23.80 -5.32 13.81
CA PRO A 125 -24.25 -4.72 12.55
C PRO A 125 -25.61 -3.99 12.67
N THR A 126 -26.48 -4.51 13.53
CA THR A 126 -27.78 -3.93 13.90
C THR A 126 -27.74 -2.50 14.42
N ARG A 127 -26.64 -2.03 15.05
CA ARG A 127 -26.54 -0.64 15.52
C ARG A 127 -26.36 0.33 14.35
N LEU A 128 -25.53 -0.01 13.36
CA LEU A 128 -25.35 0.81 12.16
C LEU A 128 -26.62 0.78 11.30
N ASP A 129 -27.29 -0.38 11.21
CA ASP A 129 -28.61 -0.49 10.58
C ASP A 129 -29.65 0.39 11.28
N THR A 130 -29.58 0.51 12.60
CA THR A 130 -30.49 1.37 13.38
C THR A 130 -30.24 2.85 13.10
N ILE A 131 -28.97 3.28 12.97
CA ILE A 131 -28.63 4.64 12.56
C ILE A 131 -29.16 4.91 11.16
N SER A 132 -28.95 4.00 10.20
CA SER A 132 -29.46 4.17 8.84
C SER A 132 -30.99 4.27 8.79
N ARG A 133 -31.70 3.44 9.56
CA ARG A 133 -33.17 3.47 9.65
C ARG A 133 -33.70 4.76 10.29
N ALA A 134 -33.06 5.24 11.35
CA ALA A 134 -33.48 6.48 12.01
C ALA A 134 -33.38 7.67 11.05
N TRP A 135 -32.30 7.77 10.27
CA TRP A 135 -32.17 8.82 9.27
C TRP A 135 -33.16 8.72 8.12
N ALA A 136 -33.46 7.50 7.65
CA ALA A 136 -34.49 7.29 6.64
C ALA A 136 -35.90 7.70 7.12
N GLN A 137 -36.16 7.64 8.43
CA GLN A 137 -37.41 8.10 9.04
C GLN A 137 -37.47 9.64 9.11
N GLU A 138 -36.40 10.28 9.57
CA GLU A 138 -36.35 11.74 9.76
C GLU A 138 -36.20 12.51 8.44
N ARG A 139 -35.48 11.92 7.47
CA ARG A 139 -35.16 12.53 6.17
C ARG A 139 -35.36 11.53 5.03
N PRO A 140 -36.62 11.17 4.72
CA PRO A 140 -36.92 10.21 3.64
C PRO A 140 -36.54 10.74 2.24
N ASP A 141 -36.28 12.05 2.11
CA ASP A 141 -35.81 12.70 0.89
C ASP A 141 -34.32 12.48 0.60
N VAL A 142 -33.56 11.94 1.56
CA VAL A 142 -32.12 11.68 1.43
C VAL A 142 -31.88 10.17 1.26
N ASP A 143 -31.07 9.78 0.27
CA ASP A 143 -30.60 8.39 0.13
C ASP A 143 -29.57 8.06 1.22
N PHE A 144 -30.08 7.71 2.40
CA PHE A 144 -29.24 7.35 3.53
C PHE A 144 -28.69 5.92 3.44
N TRP A 145 -29.12 5.12 2.45
CA TRP A 145 -28.48 3.84 2.20
C TRP A 145 -27.01 4.05 1.80
N LEU A 146 -26.73 5.02 0.93
CA LEU A 146 -25.37 5.36 0.50
C LEU A 146 -24.51 5.90 1.65
N ALA A 147 -25.05 6.84 2.44
CA ALA A 147 -24.35 7.34 3.65
C ALA A 147 -24.09 6.21 4.66
N GLY A 148 -25.06 5.30 4.81
CA GLY A 148 -24.93 4.10 5.63
C GLY A 148 -23.82 3.16 5.15
N PHE A 149 -23.64 3.00 3.84
CA PHE A 149 -22.54 2.22 3.27
C PHE A 149 -21.17 2.80 3.67
N PHE A 150 -20.96 4.11 3.49
CA PHE A 150 -19.70 4.77 3.89
C PHE A 150 -19.47 4.72 5.41
N LEU A 151 -20.51 4.86 6.23
CA LEU A 151 -20.38 4.70 7.68
C LEU A 151 -19.88 3.29 8.08
N ARG A 152 -20.34 2.24 7.38
CA ARG A 152 -19.84 0.87 7.59
C ARG A 152 -18.38 0.73 7.15
N LEU A 153 -17.99 1.41 6.07
CA LEU A 153 -16.60 1.44 5.61
C LEU A 153 -15.68 2.11 6.64
N GLU A 154 -16.07 3.26 7.17
CA GLU A 154 -15.33 3.96 8.24
C GLU A 154 -15.22 3.09 9.49
N TYR A 155 -16.30 2.41 9.88
CA TYR A 155 -16.30 1.53 11.03
C TYR A 155 -15.40 0.30 10.82
N ALA A 156 -15.42 -0.28 9.61
CA ALA A 156 -14.51 -1.36 9.24
C ALA A 156 -13.05 -0.89 9.28
N HIS A 157 -12.76 0.33 8.82
CA HIS A 157 -11.43 0.94 8.91
C HIS A 157 -11.00 1.13 10.37
N TYR A 158 -11.88 1.65 11.24
CA TYR A 158 -11.61 1.79 12.68
C TYR A 158 -11.23 0.44 13.33
N LEU A 159 -12.00 -0.63 13.05
CA LEU A 159 -11.70 -1.97 13.55
C LEU A 159 -10.38 -2.53 12.98
N HIS A 160 -10.11 -2.25 11.71
CA HIS A 160 -8.85 -2.61 11.08
C HIS A 160 -7.66 -1.91 11.77
N ASP A 161 -7.75 -0.61 11.99
CA ASP A 161 -6.68 0.18 12.61
C ASP A 161 -6.39 -0.31 14.04
N ARG A 162 -7.43 -0.55 14.84
CA ARG A 162 -7.27 -1.15 16.18
C ARG A 162 -6.54 -2.49 16.15
N ARG A 163 -6.86 -3.35 15.18
CA ARG A 163 -6.16 -4.63 15.01
C ARG A 163 -4.69 -4.43 14.64
N VAL A 164 -4.37 -3.48 13.77
CA VAL A 164 -2.99 -3.18 13.37
C VAL A 164 -2.21 -2.60 14.55
N GLN A 165 -2.82 -1.73 15.36
CA GLN A 165 -2.23 -1.23 16.61
C GLN A 165 -1.85 -2.36 17.58
N GLU A 166 -2.72 -3.36 17.75
CA GLU A 166 -2.41 -4.52 18.60
C GLU A 166 -1.25 -5.37 18.05
N VAL A 167 -1.18 -5.56 16.73
CA VAL A 167 -0.04 -6.25 16.10
C VAL A 167 1.25 -5.46 16.32
N ALA A 168 1.22 -4.14 16.15
CA ALA A 168 2.38 -3.28 16.36
C ALA A 168 2.87 -3.37 17.81
N LYS A 169 1.94 -3.28 18.78
CA LYS A 169 2.23 -3.42 20.20
C LYS A 169 2.87 -4.78 20.51
N GLN A 170 2.38 -5.87 19.92
CA GLN A 170 2.96 -7.21 20.07
C GLN A 170 4.35 -7.34 19.44
N ALA A 171 4.65 -6.51 18.45
CA ALA A 171 5.97 -6.39 17.84
C ALA A 171 6.92 -5.45 18.61
N GLY A 172 6.48 -4.89 19.75
CA GLY A 172 7.26 -3.91 20.51
C GLY A 172 7.38 -2.54 19.82
N ALA A 173 6.53 -2.27 18.84
CA ALA A 173 6.64 -1.12 17.94
C ALA A 173 5.34 -0.29 17.92
N ASN A 174 5.42 0.95 17.44
CA ASN A 174 4.21 1.68 17.03
C ASN A 174 3.80 1.26 15.59
N VAL A 175 2.60 1.66 15.15
CA VAL A 175 2.09 1.29 13.80
C VAL A 175 3.02 1.78 12.68
N GLY A 176 3.58 2.98 12.82
CA GLY A 176 4.52 3.54 11.85
C GLY A 176 5.82 2.75 11.76
N ASP A 177 6.37 2.34 12.89
CA ASP A 177 7.56 1.50 12.99
C ASP A 177 7.30 0.10 12.40
N LEU A 178 6.14 -0.50 12.72
CA LEU A 178 5.70 -1.76 12.14
C LEU A 178 5.62 -1.68 10.60
N HIS A 179 5.05 -0.60 10.06
CA HIS A 179 4.99 -0.40 8.62
C HIS A 179 6.38 -0.33 7.97
N VAL A 180 7.36 0.30 8.62
CA VAL A 180 8.76 0.31 8.13
C VAL A 180 9.34 -1.10 8.10
N LEU A 181 9.16 -1.87 9.18
CA LEU A 181 9.63 -3.26 9.24
C LEU A 181 9.02 -4.12 8.14
N LEU A 182 7.71 -4.02 7.92
CA LEU A 182 7.00 -4.75 6.88
C LEU A 182 7.41 -4.29 5.47
N ALA A 183 7.64 -2.99 5.25
CA ALA A 183 8.11 -2.45 3.98
C ALA A 183 9.52 -2.94 3.62
N LEU A 184 10.47 -2.90 4.57
CA LEU A 184 11.79 -3.48 4.36
C LEU A 184 11.68 -5.00 4.09
N ARG A 185 10.83 -5.70 4.84
CA ARG A 185 10.70 -7.16 4.74
C ARG A 185 10.16 -7.64 3.40
N ARG A 186 9.18 -6.92 2.83
CA ARG A 186 8.52 -7.27 1.56
C ARG A 186 9.36 -6.94 0.32
N ASN A 187 10.40 -6.13 0.46
CA ASN A 187 11.36 -5.85 -0.62
C ASN A 187 12.43 -6.94 -0.79
N GLY A 188 12.48 -7.93 0.11
CA GLY A 188 13.33 -9.13 0.00
C GLY A 188 14.29 -9.33 1.19
N PRO A 189 14.80 -10.56 1.42
CA PRO A 189 15.74 -10.82 2.51
C PRO A 189 17.05 -10.06 2.34
N GLY A 190 17.55 -9.42 3.40
CA GLY A 190 18.83 -8.69 3.40
C GLY A 190 18.86 -7.42 2.55
N VAL A 191 17.74 -7.05 1.92
CA VAL A 191 17.64 -5.87 1.06
C VAL A 191 17.78 -4.59 1.86
N ALA A 192 18.64 -3.70 1.36
CA ALA A 192 18.80 -2.34 1.87
C ALA A 192 18.10 -1.33 0.96
N MET A 193 17.39 -0.38 1.58
CA MET A 193 16.59 0.64 0.91
C MET A 193 17.04 2.05 1.33
N ARG A 194 16.90 3.02 0.43
CA ARG A 194 17.11 4.42 0.78
C ARG A 194 15.93 4.90 1.66
N PRO A 195 16.17 5.73 2.70
CA PRO A 195 15.09 6.37 3.46
C PRO A 195 14.10 7.14 2.56
N THR A 196 14.59 7.68 1.44
CA THR A 196 13.77 8.37 0.45
C THR A 196 12.78 7.48 -0.28
N ASP A 197 13.15 6.21 -0.49
CA ASP A 197 12.27 5.23 -1.12
C ASP A 197 11.25 4.72 -0.11
N LEU A 198 11.65 4.56 1.16
CA LEU A 198 10.75 4.14 2.25
C LEU A 198 9.61 5.14 2.51
N TYR A 199 9.88 6.46 2.59
CA TYR A 199 8.79 7.40 2.89
C TYR A 199 7.77 7.50 1.74
N ARG A 200 8.23 7.34 0.49
CA ARG A 200 7.36 7.27 -0.70
C ARG A 200 6.51 6.01 -0.69
N GLU A 201 7.10 4.87 -0.34
CA GLU A 201 6.37 3.60 -0.25
C GLU A 201 5.34 3.58 0.89
N LEU A 202 5.63 4.27 1.99
CA LEU A 202 4.77 4.33 3.16
C LEU A 202 3.79 5.50 3.16
N LEU A 203 3.80 6.34 2.13
CA LEU A 203 2.97 7.55 2.01
C LEU A 203 3.02 8.43 3.28
N VAL A 204 4.22 8.59 3.85
CA VAL A 204 4.47 9.41 5.04
C VAL A 204 5.46 10.52 4.77
N THR A 205 5.47 11.54 5.63
CA THR A 205 6.45 12.64 5.50
C THR A 205 7.87 12.17 5.77
N SER A 206 8.86 12.88 5.19
CA SER A 206 10.28 12.61 5.42
C SER A 206 10.69 12.82 6.90
N GLY A 207 10.08 13.78 7.62
CA GLY A 207 10.32 13.93 9.05
C GLY A 207 9.84 12.72 9.87
N ALA A 208 8.71 12.14 9.49
CA ALA A 208 8.19 10.94 10.14
C ALA A 208 9.09 9.72 9.90
N ILE A 209 9.71 9.57 8.71
CA ILE A 209 10.57 8.42 8.44
C ILE A 209 11.84 8.45 9.28
N THR A 210 12.50 9.61 9.43
CA THR A 210 13.76 9.70 10.20
C THR A 210 13.57 9.23 11.65
N LYS A 211 12.53 9.74 12.32
CA LYS A 211 12.21 9.35 13.71
C LYS A 211 11.95 7.84 13.84
N ARG A 212 11.22 7.25 12.90
CA ARG A 212 10.93 5.80 12.88
C ARG A 212 12.20 4.99 12.70
N LEU A 213 13.07 5.38 11.78
CA LEU A 213 14.35 4.70 11.55
C LEU A 213 15.27 4.78 12.78
N ASP A 214 15.32 5.93 13.45
CA ASP A 214 16.13 6.08 14.68
C ASP A 214 15.60 5.21 15.82
N ASN A 215 14.28 5.16 16.02
CA ASN A 215 13.64 4.29 17.01
C ASN A 215 13.91 2.81 16.73
N LEU A 216 13.77 2.38 15.47
CA LEU A 216 13.99 0.98 15.08
C LEU A 216 15.48 0.59 15.18
N ARG A 217 16.39 1.52 14.90
CA ARG A 217 17.83 1.32 15.09
C ARG A 217 18.18 1.18 16.57
N ALA A 218 17.61 2.03 17.42
CA ALA A 218 17.80 1.95 18.87
C ALA A 218 17.31 0.61 19.45
N GLN A 219 16.31 -0.01 18.82
CA GLN A 219 15.81 -1.35 19.16
C GLN A 219 16.59 -2.50 18.47
N ASN A 220 17.64 -2.20 17.72
CA ASN A 220 18.42 -3.19 16.94
C ASN A 220 17.58 -3.99 15.93
N LEU A 221 16.48 -3.41 15.43
CA LEU A 221 15.62 -4.04 14.42
C LEU A 221 16.03 -3.67 13.00
N ILE A 222 16.72 -2.54 12.83
CA ILE A 222 17.33 -2.17 11.56
C ILE A 222 18.79 -1.79 11.77
N GLU A 223 19.55 -1.85 10.69
CA GLU A 223 20.88 -1.26 10.62
C GLU A 223 20.97 -0.30 9.44
N ARG A 224 21.82 0.71 9.62
CA ARG A 224 22.17 1.69 8.59
C ARG A 224 23.51 1.30 7.99
N VAL A 225 23.58 1.25 6.66
CA VAL A 225 24.80 0.89 5.92
C VAL A 225 25.14 1.97 4.91
N ALA A 226 26.43 2.21 4.69
CA ALA A 226 26.89 3.16 3.70
C ALA A 226 26.51 2.71 2.29
N ASP A 227 26.05 3.64 1.46
CA ASP A 227 25.82 3.36 0.06
C ASP A 227 27.14 3.40 -0.71
N ALA A 228 27.50 2.29 -1.36
CA ALA A 228 28.72 2.17 -2.16
C ALA A 228 28.73 3.10 -3.38
N GLY A 229 27.56 3.50 -3.89
CA GLY A 229 27.41 4.38 -5.04
C GLY A 229 27.37 5.86 -4.70
N ASP A 230 27.11 6.22 -3.44
CA ASP A 230 27.10 7.61 -2.97
C ASP A 230 27.40 7.69 -1.47
N ARG A 231 28.63 8.11 -1.14
CA ARG A 231 29.14 8.25 0.23
C ARG A 231 28.35 9.24 1.09
N ARG A 232 27.51 10.09 0.51
CA ARG A 232 26.62 11.01 1.26
C ARG A 232 25.25 10.41 1.52
N SER A 233 24.97 9.22 1.00
CA SER A 233 23.70 8.54 1.15
C SER A 233 23.82 7.28 2.00
N GLU A 234 22.75 6.99 2.72
CA GLU A 234 22.68 5.89 3.66
C GLU A 234 21.52 4.98 3.26
N LEU A 235 21.76 3.68 3.36
CA LEU A 235 20.74 2.65 3.17
C LEU A 235 20.35 2.07 4.53
N VAL A 236 19.13 1.58 4.62
CA VAL A 236 18.59 0.90 5.80
C VAL A 236 18.11 -0.49 5.42
N ARG A 237 18.46 -1.48 6.23
CA ARG A 237 18.00 -2.87 6.09
C ARG A 237 17.62 -3.47 7.43
N LEU A 238 16.85 -4.55 7.40
CA LEU A 238 16.51 -5.31 8.60
C LEU A 238 17.76 -6.00 9.16
N THR A 239 17.89 -6.02 10.48
CA THR A 239 18.74 -7.00 11.15
C THR A 239 18.04 -8.36 11.16
N ALA A 240 18.74 -9.42 11.60
CA ALA A 240 18.11 -10.73 11.82
C ALA A 240 16.94 -10.64 12.82
N SER A 241 17.08 -9.80 13.87
CA SER A 241 16.01 -9.56 14.84
C SER A 241 14.82 -8.83 14.22
N GLY A 242 15.06 -7.77 13.44
CA GLY A 242 14.01 -7.05 12.73
C GLY A 242 13.26 -7.92 11.73
N GLN A 243 13.98 -8.81 11.03
CA GLN A 243 13.36 -9.78 10.13
C GLN A 243 12.44 -10.73 10.89
N ALA A 244 12.89 -11.30 12.01
CA ALA A 244 12.06 -12.18 12.84
C ALA A 244 10.80 -11.47 13.37
N VAL A 245 10.93 -10.21 13.79
CA VAL A 245 9.78 -9.38 14.22
C VAL A 245 8.81 -9.14 13.07
N ALA A 246 9.30 -8.76 11.89
CA ALA A 246 8.47 -8.52 10.71
C ALA A 246 7.74 -9.79 10.26
N ASP A 247 8.42 -10.93 10.23
CA ASP A 247 7.83 -12.23 9.89
C ASP A 247 6.73 -12.62 10.88
N ALA A 248 7.00 -12.52 12.18
CA ALA A 248 6.01 -12.81 13.22
C ALA A 248 4.78 -11.88 13.13
N ALA A 249 4.99 -10.60 12.85
CA ALA A 249 3.90 -9.64 12.67
C ALA A 249 3.05 -9.98 11.43
N MET A 250 3.67 -10.32 10.30
CA MET A 250 2.96 -10.71 9.09
C MET A 250 2.13 -11.98 9.28
N THR A 251 2.67 -12.98 9.99
CA THR A 251 1.91 -14.17 10.40
C THR A 251 0.69 -13.78 11.23
N ARG A 252 0.84 -12.92 12.24
CA ARG A 252 -0.29 -12.46 13.09
C ARG A 252 -1.37 -11.73 12.28
N ILE A 253 -0.96 -10.86 11.35
CA ILE A 253 -1.88 -10.16 10.45
C ILE A 253 -2.68 -11.17 9.63
N THR A 254 -1.99 -12.10 8.98
CA THR A 254 -2.58 -13.09 8.08
C THR A 254 -3.55 -14.02 8.82
N GLU A 255 -3.13 -14.54 9.97
CA GLU A 255 -3.98 -15.42 10.79
C GLU A 255 -5.17 -14.68 11.40
N SER A 256 -5.05 -13.38 11.68
CA SER A 256 -6.21 -12.58 12.07
C SER A 256 -7.18 -12.36 10.92
N LEU A 257 -6.69 -12.09 9.70
CA LEU A 257 -7.52 -11.90 8.52
C LEU A 257 -8.26 -13.18 8.14
N LYS A 258 -7.58 -14.34 8.14
CA LYS A 258 -8.20 -15.64 7.91
C LYS A 258 -9.37 -15.90 8.87
N ARG A 259 -9.20 -15.59 10.16
CA ARG A 259 -10.27 -15.74 11.16
C ARG A 259 -11.45 -14.81 10.91
N ILE A 260 -11.20 -13.57 10.50
CA ILE A 260 -12.27 -12.60 10.17
C ILE A 260 -13.07 -13.10 8.97
N VAL A 261 -12.40 -13.50 7.88
CA VAL A 261 -13.04 -14.03 6.68
C VAL A 261 -13.86 -15.28 7.02
N ALA A 262 -13.27 -16.24 7.73
CA ALA A 262 -13.97 -17.46 8.14
C ALA A 262 -15.21 -17.17 9.00
N ALA A 263 -15.13 -16.22 9.95
CA ALA A 263 -16.25 -15.84 10.80
C ALA A 263 -17.33 -15.03 10.07
N SER A 264 -16.98 -14.34 8.99
CA SER A 264 -17.91 -13.54 8.18
C SER A 264 -18.81 -14.39 7.27
N GLY A 265 -18.39 -15.62 6.95
CA GLY A 265 -19.09 -16.47 5.99
C GLY A 265 -18.85 -16.11 4.52
N LEU A 266 -18.08 -15.06 4.23
CA LEU A 266 -17.78 -14.62 2.85
C LEU A 266 -16.89 -15.64 2.11
N GLY A 267 -17.30 -15.99 0.90
CA GLY A 267 -16.54 -16.78 -0.06
C GLY A 267 -15.48 -15.97 -0.82
N ARG A 268 -14.64 -16.66 -1.59
CA ARG A 268 -13.55 -16.02 -2.35
C ARG A 268 -14.10 -15.13 -3.46
N GLU A 269 -15.14 -15.57 -4.16
CA GLU A 269 -15.78 -14.84 -5.24
C GLU A 269 -16.39 -13.51 -4.75
N GLU A 270 -17.07 -13.53 -3.60
CA GLU A 270 -17.64 -12.32 -2.98
C GLU A 270 -16.53 -11.32 -2.59
N LEU A 271 -15.42 -11.81 -2.03
CA LEU A 271 -14.27 -10.97 -1.70
C LEU A 271 -13.62 -10.35 -2.94
N ILE A 272 -13.55 -11.08 -4.06
CA ILE A 272 -13.05 -10.55 -5.34
C ILE A 272 -13.97 -9.43 -5.84
N GLN A 273 -15.29 -9.61 -5.76
CA GLN A 273 -16.26 -8.59 -6.17
C GLN A 273 -16.17 -7.32 -5.30
N LEU A 274 -16.01 -7.50 -3.98
CA LEU A 274 -15.79 -6.39 -3.05
C LEU A 274 -14.49 -5.64 -3.36
N ASP A 275 -13.39 -6.35 -3.59
CA ASP A 275 -12.10 -5.75 -3.93
C ASP A 275 -12.18 -4.94 -5.24
N GLU A 276 -12.86 -5.47 -6.25
CA GLU A 276 -13.10 -4.73 -7.50
C GLU A 276 -13.95 -3.47 -7.28
N GLY A 277 -15.00 -3.57 -6.45
CA GLY A 277 -15.79 -2.42 -6.03
C GLY A 277 -14.93 -1.33 -5.36
N PHE A 278 -14.03 -1.71 -4.44
CA PHE A 278 -13.12 -0.77 -3.79
C PHE A 278 -12.15 -0.12 -4.78
N ARG A 279 -11.57 -0.88 -5.71
CA ARG A 279 -10.67 -0.32 -6.74
C ARG A 279 -11.36 0.75 -7.57
N ARG A 280 -12.61 0.49 -7.99
CA ARG A 280 -13.41 1.44 -8.75
C ARG A 280 -13.76 2.70 -7.95
N LEU A 281 -14.10 2.54 -6.67
CA LEU A 281 -14.36 3.68 -5.77
C LEU A 281 -13.10 4.52 -5.57
N ILE A 282 -11.96 3.89 -5.30
CA ILE A 282 -10.68 4.58 -5.09
C ILE A 282 -10.24 5.33 -6.35
N ALA A 283 -10.40 4.73 -7.53
CA ALA A 283 -10.03 5.38 -8.79
C ALA A 283 -10.92 6.59 -9.15
N ALA A 284 -12.08 6.75 -8.50
CA ALA A 284 -12.99 7.87 -8.71
C ALA A 284 -12.82 9.02 -7.70
N MET A 285 -12.02 8.83 -6.65
CA MET A 285 -11.70 9.84 -5.62
C MET A 285 -10.40 10.56 -5.97
#